data_AF-A0A961ETC8-F1
#
_entry.id   AF-A0A961ETC8-F1
#
_cell.length_a   1.000
_cell.length_b   1.000
_cell.length_c   1.000
_cell.angle_alpha   90.00
_cell.angle_beta   90.00
_cell.angle_gamma   90.00
#
_symmetry.space_group_name_H-M   'P 1'
#
loop_
_entity.id
_entity.type
_entity.pdbx_description
1 polymer ?
#
loop_
_entity_poly.entity_id
_entity_poly.type
_entity_poly.pdbx_seq_one_letter_code
_entity_poly.pdbx_strand_id
1 'polypeptide(L)'
;LERLLGEVNGSTATLAQEVRTARSAGQKVTGAVSDLNNTLGSIESTFARVSEVNQIMAEIADRTNLLALNAAIEAARAGEHGRGFAIVAQEVGKLAENNAQNAKSIAEIIAESSRMIQEGAQIADEAQQRVGDQERSIQRVDEFFGSLSSRIEAQQAINRKLVTALNELTDLSKEIEQLSKEQSIGTEGVTKTIAEMESGVTGLVRQSTEIADSLGRIKKMAQQLQEHSSDPDVRQAANHGQIEER
;
A
#
# COMPACT_ATOMS: atom_id res chain seq x y z
N LEU A 1 -11.36 5.30 13.11
CA LEU A 1 -11.20 4.89 11.69
C LEU A 1 -10.86 6.08 10.80
N GLU A 2 -11.61 7.18 10.86
CA GLU A 2 -11.31 8.41 10.09
C GLU A 2 -9.90 8.98 10.34
N ARG A 3 -9.42 8.97 11.59
CA ARG A 3 -8.05 9.40 11.93
C ARG A 3 -6.98 8.58 11.17
N LEU A 4 -7.11 7.26 11.16
CA LEU A 4 -6.19 6.36 10.46
C LEU A 4 -6.26 6.56 8.94
N LEU A 5 -7.46 6.77 8.39
CA LEU A 5 -7.63 7.06 6.96
C LEU A 5 -7.00 8.40 6.58
N GLY A 6 -7.11 9.41 7.44
CA GLY A 6 -6.45 10.70 7.26
C GLY A 6 -4.93 10.58 7.31
N GLU A 7 -4.38 9.82 8.26
CA GLU A 7 -2.94 9.54 8.35
C GLU A 7 -2.42 8.84 7.08
N VAL A 8 -3.13 7.80 6.61
CA VAL A 8 -2.75 7.06 5.40
C VAL A 8 -2.80 7.94 4.14
N ASN A 9 -3.84 8.78 4.00
CA ASN A 9 -3.93 9.75 2.90
C ASN A 9 -2.81 10.80 2.96
N GLY A 10 -2.47 11.28 4.17
CA GLY A 10 -1.35 12.20 4.36
C GLY A 10 -0.01 11.55 3.98
N SER A 11 0.24 10.33 4.44
CA SER A 11 1.47 9.59 4.13
C SER A 11 1.60 9.31 2.63
N THR A 12 0.53 8.92 1.94
CA THR A 12 0.57 8.69 0.49
C THR A 12 0.84 9.97 -0.30
N ALA A 13 0.27 11.10 0.09
CA ALA A 13 0.54 12.39 -0.53
C ALA A 13 2.01 12.84 -0.35
N THR A 14 2.55 12.71 0.87
CA THR A 14 3.98 12.98 1.14
C THR A 14 4.88 12.09 0.29
N LEU A 15 4.55 10.81 0.18
CA LEU A 15 5.38 9.85 -0.56
C LEU A 15 5.34 10.11 -2.07
N ALA A 16 4.20 10.51 -2.62
CA ALA A 16 4.10 11.00 -4.00
C ALA A 16 4.97 12.25 -4.24
N GLN A 17 5.09 13.14 -3.25
CA GLN A 17 6.00 14.28 -3.33
C GLN A 17 7.47 13.85 -3.31
N GLU A 18 7.84 12.90 -2.44
CA GLU A 18 9.21 12.35 -2.39
C GLU A 18 9.60 11.69 -3.72
N VAL A 19 8.68 10.93 -4.34
CA VAL A 19 8.88 10.33 -5.67
C VAL A 19 9.16 11.40 -6.74
N ARG A 20 8.39 12.51 -6.74
CA ARG A 20 8.63 13.63 -7.66
C ARG A 20 10.00 14.29 -7.42
N THR A 21 10.37 14.50 -6.16
CA THR A 21 11.67 15.07 -5.80
C THR A 21 12.81 14.16 -6.25
N ALA A 22 12.70 12.85 -5.99
CA ALA A 22 13.69 11.85 -6.42
C ALA A 22 13.83 11.82 -7.94
N ARG A 23 12.73 11.91 -8.69
CA ARG A 23 12.74 11.99 -10.16
C ARG A 23 13.45 13.25 -10.66
N SER A 24 13.15 14.41 -10.08
CA SER A 24 13.81 15.66 -10.44
C SER A 24 15.32 15.62 -10.13
N ALA A 25 15.71 15.03 -9.00
CA ALA A 25 17.10 14.80 -8.66
C ALA A 25 17.79 13.88 -9.70
N GLY A 26 17.15 12.78 -10.10
CA GLY A 26 17.64 11.88 -11.14
C GLY A 26 17.90 12.61 -12.47
N GLN A 27 16.95 13.43 -12.93
CA GLN A 27 17.10 14.22 -14.16
C GLN A 27 18.27 15.21 -14.09
N LYS A 28 18.51 15.84 -12.94
CA LYS A 28 19.66 16.73 -12.75
C LYS A 28 20.98 15.96 -12.82
N VAL A 29 21.04 14.76 -12.25
CA VAL A 29 22.23 13.89 -12.35
C VAL A 29 22.45 13.48 -13.80
N THR A 30 21.41 13.07 -14.54
CA THR A 30 21.51 12.74 -15.96
C THR A 30 22.09 13.90 -16.77
N GLY A 31 21.61 15.13 -16.52
CA GLY A 31 22.17 16.34 -17.15
C GLY A 31 23.64 16.55 -16.82
N ALA A 32 24.01 16.45 -15.54
CA ALA A 32 25.39 16.63 -15.10
C ALA A 32 26.35 15.58 -15.70
N VAL A 33 25.90 14.32 -15.83
CA VAL A 33 26.69 13.25 -16.47
C VAL A 33 26.86 13.52 -17.97
N SER A 34 25.81 14.00 -18.65
CA SER A 34 25.91 14.41 -20.06
C SER A 34 26.91 15.56 -20.24
N ASP A 35 26.88 16.56 -19.36
CA ASP A 35 27.83 17.69 -19.41
C ASP A 35 29.27 17.24 -19.13
N LEU A 36 29.45 16.28 -18.22
CA LEU A 36 30.74 15.65 -17.94
C LEU A 36 31.28 14.93 -19.18
N ASN A 37 30.46 14.12 -19.87
CA ASN A 37 30.86 13.44 -21.09
C ASN A 37 31.27 14.42 -22.20
N ASN A 38 30.51 15.51 -22.39
CA ASN A 38 30.89 16.57 -23.34
C ASN A 38 32.22 17.24 -22.98
N THR A 39 32.46 17.45 -21.69
CA THR A 39 33.71 18.05 -21.19
C THR A 39 34.89 17.11 -21.42
N LEU A 40 34.75 15.81 -21.10
CA LEU A 40 35.77 14.80 -21.33
C LEU A 40 36.14 14.69 -22.82
N GLY A 41 35.14 14.69 -23.72
CA GLY A 41 35.40 14.70 -25.17
C GLY A 41 36.13 15.96 -25.65
N SER A 42 35.82 17.12 -25.06
CA SER A 42 36.53 18.37 -25.37
C SER A 42 37.98 18.36 -24.87
N ILE A 43 38.22 17.77 -23.70
CA ILE A 43 39.56 17.57 -23.14
C ILE A 43 40.36 16.59 -24.02
N GLU A 44 39.77 15.48 -24.45
CA GLU A 44 40.40 14.52 -25.36
C GLU A 44 40.84 15.19 -26.68
N SER A 45 39.96 15.97 -27.30
CA SER A 45 40.28 16.75 -28.50
C SER A 45 41.43 17.75 -28.26
N THR A 46 41.48 18.37 -27.08
CA THR A 46 42.55 19.30 -26.71
C THR A 46 43.89 18.57 -26.58
N PHE A 47 43.92 17.41 -25.93
CA PHE A 47 45.13 16.60 -25.80
C PHE A 47 45.63 16.05 -27.14
N ALA A 48 44.74 15.72 -28.08
CA ALA A 48 45.12 15.34 -29.43
C ALA A 48 45.91 16.46 -30.14
N ARG A 49 45.48 17.72 -29.99
CA ARG A 49 46.21 18.89 -30.52
C ARG A 49 47.54 19.11 -29.81
N VAL A 50 47.60 18.90 -28.50
CA VAL A 50 48.87 18.99 -27.74
C VAL A 50 49.84 17.91 -28.21
N SER A 51 49.35 16.70 -28.51
CA SER A 51 50.15 15.59 -29.05
C SER A 51 50.78 15.97 -30.39
N GLU A 52 50.00 16.55 -31.30
CA GLU A 52 50.49 17.04 -32.60
C GLU A 52 51.60 18.10 -32.44
N VAL A 53 51.39 19.09 -31.58
CA VAL A 53 52.40 20.12 -31.29
C VAL A 53 53.68 19.51 -30.70
N ASN A 54 53.53 18.57 -29.77
CA ASN A 54 54.66 17.89 -29.15
C ASN A 54 55.46 17.05 -30.16
N GLN A 55 54.78 16.41 -31.13
CA GLN A 55 55.42 15.68 -32.21
C GLN A 55 56.24 16.62 -33.12
N ILE A 56 55.70 17.79 -33.45
CA ILE A 56 56.44 18.82 -34.20
C ILE A 56 57.68 19.30 -33.40
N MET A 57 57.56 19.47 -32.08
CA MET A 57 58.70 19.85 -31.23
C MET A 57 59.79 18.78 -31.22
N ALA A 58 59.42 17.50 -31.17
CA ALA A 58 60.37 16.39 -31.29
C ALA A 58 61.09 16.39 -32.65
N GLU A 59 60.35 16.59 -33.75
CA GLU A 59 60.95 16.71 -35.08
C GLU A 59 61.92 17.92 -35.19
N ILE A 60 61.58 19.05 -34.59
CA ILE A 60 62.45 20.23 -34.56
C ILE A 60 63.72 19.95 -33.75
N ALA A 61 63.60 19.23 -32.62
CA ALA A 61 64.75 18.83 -31.82
C ALA A 61 65.71 17.95 -32.63
N ASP A 62 65.20 16.94 -33.32
CA ASP A 62 66.00 16.04 -34.16
C ASP A 62 66.68 16.78 -35.31
N ARG A 63 65.95 17.66 -36.02
CA ARG A 63 66.52 18.49 -37.10
C ARG A 63 67.61 19.43 -36.58
N THR A 64 67.40 20.03 -35.40
CA THR A 64 68.38 20.92 -34.76
C THR A 64 69.63 20.15 -34.33
N ASN A 65 69.45 18.93 -33.81
CA ASN A 65 70.55 18.06 -33.44
C ASN A 65 71.40 17.66 -34.67
N LEU A 66 70.76 17.31 -35.78
CA LEU A 66 71.45 17.02 -37.05
C LEU A 66 72.20 18.25 -37.60
N LEU A 67 71.60 19.45 -37.51
CA LEU A 67 72.26 20.70 -37.90
C LEU A 67 73.48 21.00 -37.03
N ALA A 68 73.36 20.81 -35.70
CA ALA A 68 74.45 20.97 -34.76
C ALA A 68 75.60 20.00 -35.03
N LEU A 69 75.28 18.72 -35.33
CA LEU A 69 76.27 17.72 -35.70
C LEU A 69 77.03 18.12 -36.99
N ASN A 70 76.29 18.54 -38.03
CA ASN A 70 76.90 19.01 -39.27
C ASN A 70 77.81 20.22 -39.04
N ALA A 71 77.39 21.17 -38.21
CA ALA A 71 78.19 22.34 -37.84
C ALA A 71 79.46 21.95 -37.05
N ALA A 72 79.37 20.97 -36.15
CA ALA A 72 80.52 20.45 -35.42
C ALA A 72 81.55 19.79 -36.35
N ILE A 73 81.08 19.02 -37.35
CA ILE A 73 81.95 18.40 -38.37
C ILE A 73 82.68 19.47 -39.18
N GLU A 74 81.97 20.49 -39.66
CA GLU A 74 82.57 21.55 -40.48
C GLU A 74 83.53 22.44 -39.65
N ALA A 75 83.21 22.69 -38.38
CA ALA A 75 84.09 23.38 -37.46
C ALA A 75 85.40 22.59 -37.20
N ALA A 76 85.32 21.26 -37.07
CA ALA A 76 86.51 20.41 -36.98
C ALA A 76 87.35 20.45 -38.27
N ARG A 77 86.69 20.52 -39.44
CA ARG A 77 87.34 20.61 -40.75
C ARG A 77 88.10 21.93 -40.95
N ALA A 78 87.61 23.02 -40.36
CA ALA A 78 88.28 24.33 -40.39
C ALA A 78 89.49 24.45 -39.44
N GLY A 79 89.78 23.43 -38.62
CA GLY A 79 90.94 23.38 -37.73
C GLY A 79 90.93 24.49 -36.67
N GLU A 80 92.06 25.20 -36.51
CA GLU A 80 92.23 26.25 -35.50
C GLU A 80 91.21 27.40 -35.67
N HIS A 81 90.80 27.72 -36.90
CA HIS A 81 89.83 28.79 -37.18
C HIS A 81 88.38 28.41 -36.79
N GLY A 82 88.08 27.11 -36.64
CA GLY A 82 86.75 26.59 -36.31
C GLY A 82 86.48 26.39 -34.81
N ARG A 83 87.48 26.57 -33.94
CA ARG A 83 87.38 26.26 -32.50
C ARG A 83 86.18 26.90 -31.80
N GLY A 84 85.91 28.18 -32.07
CA GLY A 84 84.76 28.89 -31.48
C GLY A 84 83.43 28.35 -31.97
N PHE A 85 83.33 28.01 -33.27
CA PHE A 85 82.12 27.40 -33.85
C PHE A 85 81.87 25.99 -33.34
N ALA A 86 82.93 25.21 -33.06
CA ALA A 86 82.81 23.86 -32.50
C ALA A 86 82.14 23.88 -31.12
N ILE A 87 82.49 24.85 -30.26
CA ILE A 87 81.89 25.00 -28.93
C ILE A 87 80.40 25.34 -29.05
N VAL A 88 80.06 26.30 -29.93
CA VAL A 88 78.65 26.67 -30.17
C VAL A 88 77.85 25.48 -30.72
N ALA A 89 78.39 24.75 -31.69
CA ALA A 89 77.73 23.59 -32.26
C ALA A 89 77.46 22.50 -31.20
N GLN A 90 78.41 22.25 -30.29
CA GLN A 90 78.25 21.29 -29.22
C GLN A 90 77.16 21.71 -28.21
N GLU A 91 77.09 22.99 -27.86
CA GLU A 91 76.05 23.52 -26.96
C GLU A 91 74.66 23.47 -27.60
N VAL A 92 74.54 23.80 -28.90
CA VAL A 92 73.29 23.66 -29.65
C VAL A 92 72.85 22.20 -29.74
N GLY A 93 73.78 21.26 -29.96
CA GLY A 93 73.48 19.82 -29.94
C GLY A 93 72.94 19.34 -28.61
N LYS A 94 73.54 19.78 -27.50
CA LYS A 94 73.09 19.46 -26.14
C LYS A 94 71.71 20.05 -25.83
N LEU A 95 71.43 21.28 -26.28
CA LEU A 95 70.10 21.89 -26.19
C LEU A 95 69.05 21.10 -26.99
N ALA A 96 69.40 20.64 -28.19
CA ALA A 96 68.52 19.83 -29.03
C ALA A 96 68.21 18.47 -28.40
N GLU A 97 69.22 17.78 -27.85
CA GLU A 97 69.04 16.50 -27.13
C GLU A 97 68.15 16.66 -25.88
N ASN A 98 68.39 17.70 -25.09
CA ASN A 98 67.53 18.04 -23.95
C ASN A 98 66.08 18.33 -24.38
N ASN A 99 65.88 19.02 -25.51
CA ASN A 99 64.54 19.29 -26.03
C ASN A 99 63.83 18.01 -26.49
N ALA A 100 64.54 17.09 -27.15
CA ALA A 100 64.00 15.78 -27.54
C ALA A 100 63.58 14.96 -26.32
N GLN A 101 64.40 14.95 -25.27
CA GLN A 101 64.08 14.27 -24.02
C GLN A 101 62.85 14.88 -23.34
N ASN A 102 62.72 16.21 -23.32
CA ASN A 102 61.52 16.88 -22.79
C ASN A 102 60.27 16.54 -23.61
N ALA A 103 60.36 16.55 -24.95
CA ALA A 103 59.25 16.17 -25.82
C ALA A 103 58.80 14.72 -25.56
N LYS A 104 59.74 13.80 -25.29
CA LYS A 104 59.42 12.42 -24.90
C LYS A 104 58.67 12.37 -23.56
N SER A 105 59.14 13.07 -22.53
CA SER A 105 58.45 13.14 -21.24
C SER A 105 57.04 13.73 -21.36
N ILE A 106 56.87 14.75 -22.21
CA ILE A 106 55.54 15.33 -22.50
C ILE A 106 54.64 14.30 -23.19
N ALA A 107 55.17 13.50 -24.13
CA ALA A 107 54.39 12.45 -24.79
C ALA A 107 53.89 11.39 -23.80
N GLU A 108 54.70 11.01 -22.82
CA GLU A 108 54.31 10.08 -21.75
C GLU A 108 53.16 10.66 -20.91
N ILE A 109 53.24 11.94 -20.51
CA ILE A 109 52.18 12.63 -19.76
C ILE A 109 50.87 12.71 -20.58
N ILE A 110 50.96 12.99 -21.89
CA ILE A 110 49.80 13.02 -22.78
C ILE A 110 49.14 11.65 -22.87
N ALA A 111 49.92 10.57 -23.01
CA ALA A 111 49.41 9.21 -23.09
C ALA A 111 48.72 8.80 -21.78
N GLU A 112 49.32 9.12 -20.63
CA GLU A 112 48.71 8.87 -19.32
C GLU A 112 47.41 9.67 -19.13
N SER A 113 47.41 10.95 -19.52
CA SER A 113 46.23 11.82 -19.47
C SER A 113 45.10 11.27 -20.35
N SER A 114 45.41 10.81 -21.56
CA SER A 114 44.45 10.18 -22.47
C SER A 114 43.81 8.94 -21.85
N ARG A 115 44.60 8.09 -21.18
CA ARG A 115 44.07 6.92 -20.48
C ARG A 115 43.12 7.32 -19.35
N MET A 116 43.49 8.30 -18.52
CA MET A 116 42.64 8.80 -17.44
C MET A 116 41.31 9.38 -17.94
N ILE A 117 41.32 10.07 -19.09
CA ILE A 117 40.12 10.62 -19.72
C ILE A 117 39.19 9.47 -20.18
N GLN A 118 39.74 8.43 -20.81
CA GLN A 118 38.97 7.26 -21.24
C GLN A 118 38.36 6.49 -20.06
N GLU A 119 39.14 6.27 -19.00
CA GLU A 119 38.63 5.68 -17.75
C GLU A 119 37.52 6.55 -17.14
N GLY A 120 37.69 7.88 -17.13
CA GLY A 120 36.66 8.82 -16.67
C GLY A 120 35.37 8.76 -17.50
N ALA A 121 35.49 8.63 -18.83
CA ALA A 121 34.34 8.50 -19.72
C ALA A 121 33.58 7.19 -19.48
N GLN A 122 34.30 6.08 -19.27
CA GLN A 122 33.67 4.81 -18.92
C GLN A 122 32.89 4.90 -17.60
N ILE A 123 33.48 5.53 -16.58
CA ILE A 123 32.81 5.73 -15.27
C ILE A 123 31.55 6.59 -15.43
N ALA A 124 31.61 7.63 -16.26
CA ALA A 124 30.46 8.48 -16.56
C ALA A 124 29.34 7.71 -17.27
N ASP A 125 29.66 6.85 -18.23
CA ASP A 125 28.69 5.98 -18.92
C ASP A 125 28.05 4.96 -17.95
N GLU A 126 28.84 4.35 -17.07
CA GLU A 126 28.32 3.46 -16.02
C GLU A 126 27.39 4.22 -15.06
N ALA A 127 27.74 5.46 -14.68
CA ALA A 127 26.88 6.31 -13.87
C ALA A 127 25.57 6.62 -14.60
N GLN A 128 25.60 6.91 -15.90
CA GLN A 128 24.40 7.14 -16.71
C GLN A 128 23.46 5.92 -16.71
N GLN A 129 24.01 4.71 -16.86
CA GLN A 129 23.22 3.48 -16.81
C GLN A 129 22.56 3.27 -15.43
N ARG A 130 23.32 3.47 -14.36
CA ARG A 130 22.81 3.34 -12.98
C ARG A 130 21.70 4.34 -12.68
N VAL A 131 21.85 5.58 -13.14
CA VAL A 131 20.79 6.61 -13.02
C VAL A 131 19.55 6.20 -13.81
N GLY A 132 19.71 5.64 -15.02
CA GLY A 132 18.58 5.11 -15.79
C GLY A 132 17.86 3.94 -15.11
N ASP A 133 18.58 3.04 -14.43
CA ASP A 133 17.99 1.97 -13.62
C ASP A 133 17.25 2.52 -12.39
N GLN A 134 17.79 3.56 -11.77
CA GLN A 134 17.15 4.27 -10.66
C GLN A 134 15.86 4.97 -11.11
N GLU A 135 15.85 5.64 -12.26
CA GLU A 135 14.63 6.26 -12.84
C GLU A 135 13.54 5.21 -13.10
N ARG A 136 13.90 4.07 -13.69
CA ARG A 136 12.96 2.95 -13.87
C ARG A 136 12.40 2.44 -12.55
N SER A 137 13.21 2.43 -11.49
CA SER A 137 12.78 2.01 -10.16
C SER A 137 11.83 3.02 -9.51
N ILE A 138 12.12 4.32 -9.65
CA ILE A 138 11.23 5.40 -9.21
C ILE A 138 9.88 5.33 -9.93
N GLN A 139 9.88 5.02 -11.24
CA GLN A 139 8.64 4.87 -11.99
C GLN A 139 7.77 3.70 -11.50
N ARG A 140 8.37 2.54 -11.19
CA ARG A 140 7.63 1.42 -10.57
C ARG A 140 7.02 1.79 -9.22
N VAL A 141 7.74 2.61 -8.43
CA VAL A 141 7.26 3.10 -7.13
C VAL A 141 6.08 4.06 -7.32
N ASP A 142 6.13 4.95 -8.31
CA ASP A 142 5.03 5.85 -8.67
C ASP A 142 3.76 5.09 -9.06
N GLU A 143 3.89 4.10 -9.95
CA GLU A 143 2.79 3.21 -10.36
C GLU A 143 2.19 2.44 -9.17
N PHE A 144 3.05 1.93 -8.29
CA PHE A 144 2.63 1.26 -7.06
C PHE A 144 1.82 2.20 -6.16
N PHE A 145 2.23 3.45 -6.00
CA PHE A 145 1.48 4.42 -5.19
C PHE A 145 0.17 4.85 -5.84
N GLY A 146 0.11 4.97 -7.15
CA GLY A 146 -1.15 5.18 -7.88
C GLY A 146 -2.15 4.04 -7.58
N SER A 147 -1.69 2.79 -7.67
CA SER A 147 -2.51 1.62 -7.33
C SER A 147 -2.91 1.58 -5.86
N LEU A 148 -1.98 1.91 -4.95
CA LEU A 148 -2.25 1.97 -3.51
C LEU A 148 -3.29 3.02 -3.16
N SER A 149 -3.22 4.21 -3.76
CA SER A 149 -4.18 5.29 -3.56
C SER A 149 -5.59 4.86 -3.96
N SER A 150 -5.74 4.23 -5.13
CA SER A 150 -7.02 3.66 -5.57
C SER A 150 -7.55 2.57 -4.63
N ARG A 151 -6.67 1.70 -4.10
CA ARG A 151 -7.06 0.68 -3.10
C ARG A 151 -7.51 1.30 -1.79
N ILE A 152 -6.87 2.39 -1.34
CA ILE A 152 -7.27 3.11 -0.14
C ILE A 152 -8.66 3.73 -0.32
N GLU A 153 -8.93 4.37 -1.46
CA GLU A 153 -10.26 4.91 -1.77
C GLU A 153 -11.35 3.82 -1.75
N ALA A 154 -11.07 2.67 -2.37
CA ALA A 154 -11.97 1.52 -2.33
C ALA A 154 -12.21 1.02 -0.89
N GLN A 155 -11.15 0.93 -0.09
CA GLN A 155 -11.25 0.54 1.33
C GLN A 155 -12.06 1.55 2.15
N GLN A 156 -11.93 2.86 1.86
CA GLN A 156 -12.75 3.89 2.51
C GLN A 156 -14.23 3.69 2.22
N ALA A 157 -14.59 3.38 0.98
CA ALA A 157 -15.97 3.09 0.60
C ALA A 157 -16.52 1.84 1.33
N ILE A 158 -15.72 0.78 1.44
CA ILE A 158 -16.08 -0.43 2.20
C ILE A 158 -16.29 -0.11 3.69
N ASN A 159 -15.38 0.65 4.29
CA ASN A 159 -15.48 1.02 5.69
C ASN A 159 -16.72 1.87 5.99
N ARG A 160 -17.12 2.78 5.09
CA ARG A 160 -18.38 3.53 5.23
C ARG A 160 -19.59 2.60 5.25
N LYS A 161 -19.65 1.62 4.35
CA LYS A 161 -20.70 0.60 4.34
C LYS A 161 -20.74 -0.22 5.63
N LEU A 162 -19.56 -0.59 6.15
CA LEU A 162 -19.47 -1.32 7.41
C LEU A 162 -20.04 -0.51 8.59
N VAL A 163 -19.72 0.78 8.67
CA VAL A 163 -20.28 1.67 9.71
C VAL A 163 -21.81 1.73 9.60
N THR A 164 -22.36 1.86 8.40
CA THR A 164 -23.82 1.83 8.18
C THR A 164 -24.45 0.52 8.66
N ALA A 165 -23.88 -0.63 8.27
CA ALA A 165 -24.38 -1.93 8.68
C ALA A 165 -24.31 -2.15 10.21
N LEU A 166 -23.29 -1.62 10.88
CA LEU A 166 -23.18 -1.67 12.34
C LEU A 166 -24.26 -0.83 13.03
N ASN A 167 -24.61 0.33 12.47
CA ASN A 167 -25.71 1.14 12.98
C ASN A 167 -27.05 0.41 12.82
N GLU A 168 -27.31 -0.19 11.66
CA GLU A 168 -28.51 -1.00 11.41
C GLU A 168 -28.60 -2.20 12.38
N LEU A 169 -27.49 -2.90 12.63
CA LEU A 169 -27.45 -3.97 13.63
C LEU A 169 -27.71 -3.47 15.04
N THR A 170 -27.24 -2.27 15.38
CA THR A 170 -27.49 -1.65 16.69
C THR A 170 -28.97 -1.33 16.86
N ASP A 171 -29.62 -0.82 15.81
CA ASP A 171 -31.05 -0.51 15.85
C ASP A 171 -31.90 -1.79 15.89
N LEU A 172 -31.57 -2.81 15.10
CA LEU A 172 -32.20 -4.13 15.18
C LEU A 172 -32.03 -4.76 16.58
N SER A 173 -30.86 -4.62 17.20
CA SER A 173 -30.62 -5.12 18.56
C SER A 173 -31.54 -4.44 19.58
N LYS A 174 -31.80 -3.14 19.45
CA LYS A 174 -32.76 -2.42 20.31
C LYS A 174 -34.19 -2.88 20.07
N GLU A 175 -34.56 -3.12 18.82
CA GLU A 175 -35.88 -3.65 18.47
C GLU A 175 -36.10 -5.05 19.07
N ILE A 176 -35.11 -5.93 18.99
CA ILE A 176 -35.15 -7.26 19.61
C ILE A 176 -35.29 -7.15 21.13
N GLU A 177 -34.58 -6.23 21.77
CA GLU A 177 -34.71 -6.00 23.22
C GLU A 177 -36.14 -5.58 23.58
N GLN A 178 -36.73 -4.65 22.82
CA GLN A 178 -38.12 -4.22 23.02
C GLN A 178 -39.11 -5.37 22.80
N LEU A 179 -39.01 -6.10 21.69
CA LEU A 179 -39.87 -7.23 21.37
C LEU A 179 -39.78 -8.33 22.43
N SER A 180 -38.58 -8.62 22.93
CA SER A 180 -38.36 -9.57 24.03
C SER A 180 -39.09 -9.15 25.31
N LYS A 181 -39.07 -7.84 25.63
CA LYS A 181 -39.79 -7.29 26.78
C LYS A 181 -41.31 -7.39 26.60
N GLU A 182 -41.83 -7.04 25.43
CA GLU A 182 -43.26 -7.16 25.11
C GLU A 182 -43.72 -8.63 25.13
N GLN A 183 -42.91 -9.54 24.60
CA GLN A 183 -43.17 -10.98 24.66
C GLN A 183 -43.22 -11.48 26.10
N SER A 184 -42.30 -11.06 26.96
CA SER A 184 -42.30 -11.42 28.38
C SER A 184 -43.60 -10.97 29.07
N ILE A 185 -44.05 -9.73 28.84
CA ILE A 185 -45.33 -9.22 29.34
C ILE A 185 -46.51 -10.05 28.79
N GLY A 186 -46.49 -10.36 27.49
CA GLY A 186 -47.51 -11.20 26.86
C GLY A 186 -47.58 -12.60 27.47
N THR A 187 -46.44 -13.24 27.73
CA THR A 187 -46.37 -14.57 28.37
C THR A 187 -46.88 -14.56 29.81
N GLU A 188 -46.63 -13.48 30.56
CA GLU A 188 -47.17 -13.30 31.91
C GLU A 188 -48.69 -13.15 31.87
N GLY A 189 -49.21 -12.38 30.90
CA GLY A 189 -50.65 -12.27 30.64
C GLY A 189 -51.31 -13.60 30.31
N VAL A 190 -50.72 -14.39 29.40
CA VAL A 190 -51.21 -15.74 29.06
C VAL A 190 -51.22 -16.66 30.27
N THR A 191 -50.15 -16.64 31.07
CA THR A 191 -50.06 -17.44 32.31
C THR A 191 -51.18 -17.09 33.28
N LYS A 192 -51.49 -15.80 33.44
CA LYS A 192 -52.60 -15.33 34.26
C LYS A 192 -53.95 -15.83 33.74
N THR A 193 -54.21 -15.71 32.43
CA THR A 193 -55.45 -16.21 31.81
C THR A 193 -55.61 -17.72 31.98
N ILE A 194 -54.53 -18.49 31.89
CA ILE A 194 -54.54 -19.94 32.15
C ILE A 194 -54.98 -20.21 33.60
N ALA A 195 -54.39 -19.52 34.58
CA ALA A 195 -54.76 -19.68 35.99
C ALA A 195 -56.22 -19.31 36.27
N GLU A 196 -56.74 -18.25 35.65
CA GLU A 196 -58.16 -17.87 35.74
C GLU A 196 -59.07 -18.95 35.12
N MET A 197 -58.67 -19.54 33.99
CA MET A 197 -59.39 -20.62 33.33
C MET A 197 -59.42 -21.90 34.18
N GLU A 198 -58.30 -22.29 34.78
CA GLU A 198 -58.23 -23.45 35.69
C GLU A 198 -59.17 -23.30 36.89
N SER A 199 -59.21 -22.10 37.47
CA SER A 199 -60.15 -21.76 38.54
C SER A 199 -61.60 -21.87 38.07
N GLY A 200 -61.91 -21.34 36.88
CA GLY A 200 -63.24 -21.43 36.25
C GLY A 200 -63.68 -22.87 35.98
N VAL A 201 -62.78 -23.71 35.44
CA VAL A 201 -63.03 -25.15 35.21
C VAL A 201 -63.31 -25.86 36.53
N THR A 202 -62.53 -25.58 37.58
CA THR A 202 -62.76 -26.15 38.91
C THR A 202 -64.13 -25.75 39.47
N GLY A 203 -64.54 -24.49 39.26
CA GLY A 203 -65.86 -23.99 39.60
C GLY A 203 -66.99 -24.73 38.86
N LEU A 204 -66.85 -24.93 37.56
CA LEU A 204 -67.81 -25.68 36.74
C LEU A 204 -67.94 -27.14 37.18
N VAL A 205 -66.82 -27.80 37.50
CA VAL A 205 -66.84 -29.17 38.04
C VAL A 205 -67.63 -29.22 39.35
N ARG A 206 -67.39 -28.28 40.27
CA ARG A 206 -68.14 -28.21 41.54
C ARG A 206 -69.63 -28.02 41.30
N GLN A 207 -70.00 -27.08 40.43
CA GLN A 207 -71.40 -26.82 40.09
C GLN A 207 -72.06 -28.04 39.42
N SER A 208 -71.34 -28.75 38.56
CA SER A 208 -71.81 -29.99 37.95
C SER A 208 -72.07 -31.08 39.00
N THR A 209 -71.21 -31.20 40.02
CA THR A 209 -71.42 -32.14 41.15
C THR A 209 -72.64 -31.75 41.97
N GLU A 210 -72.82 -30.46 42.27
CA GLU A 210 -74.02 -29.96 42.99
C GLU A 210 -75.32 -30.21 42.20
N ILE A 211 -75.29 -30.07 40.88
CA ILE A 211 -76.41 -30.41 39.98
C ILE A 211 -76.67 -31.92 40.02
N ALA A 212 -75.64 -32.76 39.94
CA ALA A 212 -75.79 -34.22 40.01
C ALA A 212 -76.42 -34.66 41.35
N ASP A 213 -75.97 -34.08 42.47
CA ASP A 213 -76.56 -34.32 43.79
C ASP A 213 -78.03 -33.89 43.85
N SER A 214 -78.34 -32.71 43.32
CA SER A 214 -79.71 -32.18 43.24
C SER A 214 -80.62 -33.09 42.42
N LEU A 215 -80.15 -33.58 41.26
CA LEU A 215 -80.86 -34.56 40.45
C LEU A 215 -81.07 -35.87 41.19
N GLY A 216 -80.08 -36.33 41.97
CA GLY A 216 -80.21 -37.49 42.84
C GLY A 216 -81.30 -37.34 43.90
N ARG A 217 -81.42 -36.15 44.52
CA ARG A 217 -82.50 -35.84 45.48
C ARG A 217 -83.86 -35.80 44.80
N ILE A 218 -83.97 -35.15 43.64
CA ILE A 218 -85.22 -35.11 42.85
C ILE A 218 -85.67 -36.52 42.49
N LYS A 219 -84.74 -37.39 42.04
CA LYS A 219 -85.03 -38.80 41.75
C LYS A 219 -85.60 -39.54 42.97
N LYS A 220 -84.99 -39.37 44.15
CA LYS A 220 -85.50 -39.98 45.40
C LYS A 220 -86.90 -39.47 45.76
N MET A 221 -87.14 -38.16 45.66
CA MET A 221 -88.47 -37.58 45.91
C MET A 221 -89.52 -38.11 44.92
N ALA A 222 -89.18 -38.23 43.63
CA ALA A 222 -90.06 -38.81 42.63
C ALA A 222 -90.39 -40.28 42.92
N GLN A 223 -89.40 -41.08 43.37
CA GLN A 223 -89.62 -42.46 43.80
C GLN A 223 -90.54 -42.54 45.02
N GLN A 224 -90.33 -41.69 46.03
CA GLN A 224 -91.19 -41.63 47.21
C GLN A 224 -92.64 -41.24 46.87
N LEU A 225 -92.83 -40.25 45.98
CA LEU A 225 -94.16 -39.88 45.47
C LEU A 225 -94.82 -41.03 44.71
N GLN A 226 -94.05 -41.77 43.92
CA GLN A 226 -94.56 -42.93 43.18
C GLN A 226 -94.94 -44.08 44.12
N GLU A 227 -94.17 -44.35 45.17
CA GLU A 227 -94.50 -45.31 46.22
C GLU A 227 -95.76 -44.90 46.97
N HIS A 228 -95.88 -43.63 47.39
CA HIS A 228 -97.11 -43.09 48.01
C HIS A 228 -98.34 -43.15 47.10
N SER A 229 -98.17 -42.90 45.79
CA SER A 229 -99.25 -43.01 44.81
C SER A 229 -99.64 -44.47 44.51
N SER A 230 -98.75 -45.43 44.79
CA SER A 230 -98.98 -46.87 44.58
C SER A 230 -99.52 -47.55 45.84
N ASP A 231 -99.53 -46.83 46.97
CA ASP A 231 -100.13 -47.26 48.23
C ASP A 231 -101.65 -47.46 48.04
N PRO A 232 -102.18 -48.67 48.30
CA PRO A 232 -103.60 -48.99 48.14
C PRO A 232 -104.54 -48.05 48.90
N ASP A 233 -104.12 -47.55 50.07
CA ASP A 233 -104.94 -46.68 50.93
C ASP A 233 -105.09 -45.28 50.31
N VAL A 234 -104.03 -44.76 49.67
CA VAL A 234 -104.06 -43.46 48.97
C VAL A 234 -104.87 -43.57 47.67
N ARG A 235 -104.78 -44.69 46.96
CA ARG A 235 -105.62 -44.98 45.79
C ARG A 235 -107.10 -45.10 46.13
N GLN A 236 -107.44 -45.66 47.29
CA GLN A 236 -108.84 -45.74 47.74
C GLN A 236 -109.41 -44.38 48.13
N ALA A 237 -108.62 -43.50 48.74
CA ALA A 237 -109.02 -42.13 49.08
C ALA A 237 -109.26 -41.27 47.82
N ALA A 238 -108.40 -41.40 46.79
CA ALA A 238 -108.59 -40.69 45.52
C ALA A 238 -109.81 -41.20 44.72
N ASN A 239 -110.08 -42.51 44.73
CA ASN A 239 -111.26 -43.08 44.06
C ASN A 239 -112.57 -42.77 44.79
N HIS A 240 -112.59 -42.62 46.13
CA HIS A 240 -113.80 -42.19 46.84
C HIS A 240 -114.17 -40.73 46.53
N GLY A 241 -113.19 -39.85 46.31
CA GLY A 241 -113.45 -38.44 45.97
C GLY A 241 -114.04 -38.20 44.56
N GLN A 242 -113.90 -39.15 43.63
CA GLN A 242 -114.46 -39.02 42.27
C GLN A 242 -115.89 -39.59 42.11
N ILE A 243 -116.40 -40.34 43.09
CA ILE A 243 -117.75 -40.93 43.01
C ILE A 243 -118.82 -39.94 43.51
N GLU A 244 -118.47 -38.84 44.19
CA GLU A 244 -119.44 -37.78 44.54
C GLU A 244 -119.73 -36.78 43.41
N GLU A 245 -119.14 -36.94 42.21
CA GLU A 245 -119.40 -36.07 41.05
C GLU A 245 -120.27 -36.73 39.95
N ARG A 246 -121.21 -37.61 40.34
CA ARG A 246 -122.40 -38.00 39.55
C ARG A 246 -123.58 -38.38 40.43
#